data_AF-A0A8H7BDZ6-F1
#
_entry.id   AF-A0A8H7BDZ6-F1
#
_cell.length_a   1.000
_cell.length_b   1.000
_cell.length_c   1.000
_cell.angle_alpha   90.00
_cell.angle_beta   90.00
_cell.angle_gamma   90.00
#
_symmetry.space_group_name_H-M   'P 1'
#
loop_
_entity.id
_entity.type
_entity.pdbx_description
1 polymer ?
#
loop_
_entity_poly.entity_id
_entity_poly.type
_entity_poly.pdbx_seq_one_letter_code
_entity_poly.pdbx_strand_id
1 'polypeptide(L)'
;MVKTNRFIVICTNTALSLIKLIKASTITVVTTNAQHISQFDGYLLEVTLLESKFSPKSSDEPRMSIMILLRDLPSFYETLNRPIADAAVTIDVKVAPLLNKPIPIYKDTLHPFISQEIQRSLLAPFSAYIRVVPDVRVHGHVSHQLAITTVKDMRKDEWTYLRAVDDGEVTVMEESLRVMIEETVFTAEECRRTGYWHEGCRWTPSALLFATFLQWRTLLVMFIDGNIDATRALRLFDTAIVFSPDENDMEKGRAAIVKWRDSGKNYDANSAAPHAMEI
;
A
#
# COMPACT_ATOMS: atom_id res chain seq x y z
N MET A 1 -30.09 7.53 -21.53
CA MET A 1 -28.66 7.22 -21.71
C MET A 1 -27.83 8.40 -21.17
N VAL A 2 -27.65 8.50 -19.84
CA VAL A 2 -26.80 9.51 -19.16
C VAL A 2 -26.27 8.89 -17.86
N LYS A 3 -25.42 7.85 -17.94
CA LYS A 3 -24.96 7.08 -16.76
C LYS A 3 -23.46 7.20 -16.46
N THR A 4 -22.69 7.93 -17.26
CA THR A 4 -21.22 7.77 -17.30
C THR A 4 -20.43 8.81 -16.53
N ASN A 5 -21.00 9.99 -16.23
CA ASN A 5 -20.24 11.06 -15.58
C ASN A 5 -20.57 11.10 -14.09
N ARG A 6 -19.81 10.34 -13.31
CA ARG A 6 -19.83 10.36 -11.85
C ARG A 6 -18.53 10.99 -11.38
N PHE A 7 -18.62 11.93 -10.46
CA PHE A 7 -17.47 12.73 -10.02
C PHE A 7 -17.06 12.36 -8.60
N ILE A 8 -15.77 12.51 -8.34
CA ILE A 8 -15.15 12.35 -7.03
C ILE A 8 -14.34 13.61 -6.76
N VAL A 9 -14.37 14.07 -5.52
CA VAL A 9 -13.49 15.13 -5.03
C VAL A 9 -12.42 14.52 -4.15
N ILE A 10 -11.16 14.86 -4.41
CA ILE A 10 -10.01 14.50 -3.59
C ILE A 10 -9.44 15.79 -3.01
N CYS A 11 -9.41 15.87 -1.70
CA CYS A 11 -8.84 16.95 -0.92
C CYS A 11 -7.55 16.47 -0.27
N THR A 12 -6.51 17.28 -0.30
CA THR A 12 -5.29 17.03 0.47
C THR A 12 -4.89 18.27 1.25
N ASN A 13 -4.40 18.06 2.46
CA ASN A 13 -3.60 19.06 3.18
C ASN A 13 -2.13 18.59 3.36
N THR A 14 -1.77 17.44 2.79
CA THR A 14 -0.45 16.86 2.94
C THR A 14 0.52 17.47 1.93
N ALA A 15 1.82 17.38 2.23
CA ALA A 15 2.90 17.67 1.28
C ALA A 15 2.90 16.74 0.04
N LEU A 16 2.02 15.73 -0.01
CA LEU A 16 1.81 14.92 -1.21
C LEU A 16 1.28 15.82 -2.31
N SER A 17 2.15 16.16 -3.25
CA SER A 17 1.77 16.93 -4.42
C SER A 17 0.86 16.06 -5.29
N LEU A 18 -0.47 16.19 -5.11
CA LEU A 18 -1.46 15.52 -5.94
C LEU A 18 -1.21 15.80 -7.44
N ILE A 19 -0.68 16.98 -7.77
CA ILE A 19 -0.28 17.31 -9.15
C ILE A 19 0.77 16.33 -9.68
N LYS A 20 1.78 15.97 -8.89
CA LYS A 20 2.81 15.01 -9.32
C LYS A 20 2.22 13.62 -9.51
N LEU A 21 1.37 13.18 -8.57
CA LEU A 21 0.69 11.88 -8.67
C LEU A 21 -0.20 11.81 -9.91
N ILE A 22 -0.97 12.86 -10.17
CA ILE A 22 -1.83 12.94 -11.34
C ILE A 22 -1.02 12.97 -12.62
N LYS A 23 0.06 13.76 -12.68
CA LYS A 23 0.93 13.82 -13.88
C LYS A 23 1.59 12.47 -14.19
N ALA A 24 1.86 11.66 -13.18
CA ALA A 24 2.40 10.31 -13.35
C ALA A 24 1.32 9.30 -13.81
N SER A 25 0.04 9.67 -13.72
CA SER A 25 -1.10 8.80 -14.01
C SER A 25 -1.83 9.22 -15.30
N THR A 26 -2.64 8.34 -15.85
CA THR A 26 -3.53 8.63 -17.00
C THR A 26 -4.90 9.19 -16.57
N ILE A 27 -5.00 9.75 -15.37
CA ILE A 27 -6.26 10.17 -14.75
C ILE A 27 -6.79 11.44 -15.41
N THR A 28 -8.09 11.44 -15.75
CA THR A 28 -8.75 12.63 -16.28
C THR A 28 -9.12 13.57 -15.14
N VAL A 29 -8.40 14.69 -15.03
CA VAL A 29 -8.77 15.77 -14.12
C VAL A 29 -9.83 16.66 -14.74
N VAL A 30 -10.96 16.77 -14.05
CA VAL A 30 -12.07 17.66 -14.46
C VAL A 30 -11.74 19.10 -14.08
N THR A 31 -11.29 19.33 -12.85
CA THR A 31 -10.81 20.64 -12.39
C THR A 31 -9.93 20.52 -11.15
N THR A 32 -9.01 21.46 -11.00
CA THR A 32 -8.22 21.69 -9.77
C THR A 32 -8.58 23.01 -9.08
N ASN A 33 -9.55 23.75 -9.62
CA ASN A 33 -9.96 25.04 -9.06
C ASN A 33 -10.91 24.79 -7.88
N ALA A 34 -10.44 25.06 -6.67
CA ALA A 34 -11.21 24.88 -5.44
C ALA A 34 -12.56 25.63 -5.46
N GLN A 35 -12.63 26.81 -6.10
CA GLN A 35 -13.88 27.56 -6.22
C GLN A 35 -14.91 26.80 -7.06
N HIS A 36 -14.51 26.24 -8.20
CA HIS A 36 -15.41 25.45 -9.05
C HIS A 36 -15.87 24.18 -8.34
N ILE A 37 -14.98 23.52 -7.60
CA ILE A 37 -15.32 22.32 -6.81
C ILE A 37 -16.33 22.69 -5.72
N SER A 38 -16.13 23.80 -5.01
CA SER A 38 -17.02 24.25 -3.93
C SER A 38 -18.43 24.61 -4.39
N GLN A 39 -18.57 25.02 -5.65
CA GLN A 39 -19.85 25.36 -6.27
C GLN A 39 -20.55 24.14 -6.89
N PHE A 40 -19.84 23.02 -7.07
CA PHE A 40 -20.37 21.83 -7.70
C PHE A 40 -20.79 20.78 -6.68
N ASP A 41 -22.08 20.48 -6.60
CA ASP A 41 -22.64 19.58 -5.58
C ASP A 41 -22.91 18.16 -6.08
N GLY A 42 -22.55 17.85 -7.32
CA GLY A 42 -22.90 16.60 -8.00
C GLY A 42 -21.91 15.45 -7.84
N TYR A 43 -21.02 15.48 -6.83
CA TYR A 43 -20.03 14.42 -6.62
C TYR A 43 -20.52 13.35 -5.64
N LEU A 44 -20.20 12.09 -5.94
CA LEU A 44 -20.67 10.92 -5.18
C LEU A 44 -19.76 10.57 -4.01
N LEU A 45 -18.53 11.05 -4.02
CA LEU A 45 -17.50 10.65 -3.08
C LEU A 45 -16.55 11.81 -2.87
N GLU A 46 -16.19 12.04 -1.61
CA GLU A 46 -15.17 13.00 -1.20
C GLU A 46 -14.13 12.24 -0.38
N VAL A 47 -12.87 12.39 -0.75
CA VAL A 47 -11.74 11.73 -0.11
C VAL A 47 -10.80 12.79 0.39
N THR A 48 -10.60 12.87 1.70
CA THR A 48 -9.68 13.82 2.30
C THR A 48 -8.46 13.09 2.84
N LEU A 49 -7.30 13.46 2.34
CA LEU A 49 -5.99 12.98 2.79
C LEU A 49 -5.43 14.01 3.77
N LEU A 50 -5.29 13.60 5.02
CA LEU A 50 -4.80 14.44 6.11
C LEU A 50 -3.42 13.97 6.59
N GLU A 51 -2.48 14.88 6.81
CA GLU A 51 -1.21 14.52 7.47
C GLU A 51 -1.51 14.11 8.92
N SER A 52 -0.96 12.99 9.39
CA SER A 52 -1.16 12.57 10.78
C SER A 52 -0.61 13.64 11.74
N LYS A 53 -1.28 13.75 12.89
CA LYS A 53 -1.15 14.80 13.90
C LYS A 53 0.23 14.95 14.56
N PHE A 54 1.24 14.19 14.13
CA PHE A 54 2.59 14.25 14.66
C PHE A 54 3.37 15.50 14.22
N SER A 55 2.82 16.31 13.31
CA SER A 55 3.42 17.57 12.87
C SER A 55 2.55 18.76 13.30
N PRO A 56 2.93 19.51 14.36
CA PRO A 56 2.23 20.72 14.80
C PRO A 56 2.55 21.90 13.86
N LYS A 57 2.29 21.75 12.56
CA LYS A 57 2.40 22.85 11.60
C LYS A 57 1.09 23.63 11.56
N SER A 58 1.23 24.96 11.56
CA SER A 58 0.14 25.93 11.54
C SER A 58 -0.82 25.67 10.39
N SER A 59 -2.10 25.53 10.73
CA SER A 59 -3.25 25.11 9.92
C SER A 59 -3.60 25.97 8.69
N ASP A 60 -2.73 26.87 8.24
CA ASP A 60 -3.04 27.85 7.18
C ASP A 60 -2.54 27.44 5.78
N GLU A 61 -1.94 26.26 5.61
CA GLU A 61 -1.58 25.80 4.27
C GLU A 61 -2.83 25.62 3.37
N PRO A 62 -2.78 26.12 2.13
CA PRO A 62 -3.92 26.06 1.22
C PRO A 62 -4.23 24.60 0.88
N ARG A 63 -5.45 24.16 1.22
CA ARG A 63 -5.94 22.82 0.86
C ARG A 63 -6.05 22.71 -0.65
N MET A 64 -5.35 21.74 -1.22
CA MET A 64 -5.50 21.41 -2.63
C MET A 64 -6.71 20.50 -2.81
N SER A 65 -7.58 20.82 -3.76
CA SER A 65 -8.75 20.02 -4.11
C SER A 65 -8.75 19.71 -5.59
N ILE A 66 -9.10 18.48 -5.96
CA ILE A 66 -9.12 18.01 -7.33
C ILE A 66 -10.39 17.22 -7.56
N MET A 67 -11.01 17.42 -8.72
CA MET A 67 -12.15 16.64 -9.16
C MET A 67 -11.75 15.72 -10.30
N ILE A 68 -12.08 14.44 -10.16
CA ILE A 68 -11.82 13.41 -11.16
C ILE A 68 -13.10 12.63 -11.47
N LEU A 69 -13.05 11.80 -12.52
CA LEU A 69 -14.12 10.87 -12.84
C LEU A 69 -14.00 9.60 -11.98
N LEU A 70 -15.15 9.06 -11.54
CA LEU A 70 -15.20 7.82 -10.74
C LEU A 70 -14.54 6.63 -11.44
N ARG A 71 -14.61 6.56 -12.77
CA ARG A 71 -13.98 5.47 -13.53
C ARG A 71 -12.45 5.46 -13.42
N ASP A 72 -11.84 6.60 -13.10
CA ASP A 72 -10.39 6.75 -12.95
C ASP A 72 -9.94 6.51 -11.49
N LEU A 73 -10.89 6.21 -10.59
CA LEU A 73 -10.62 5.98 -9.17
C LEU A 73 -9.65 4.81 -8.91
N PRO A 74 -9.74 3.65 -9.58
CA PRO A 74 -8.77 2.56 -9.38
C PRO A 74 -7.33 3.00 -9.71
N SER A 75 -7.11 3.65 -10.85
CA SER A 75 -5.80 4.17 -11.26
C SER A 75 -5.26 5.24 -10.31
N PHE A 76 -6.14 6.06 -9.74
CA PHE A 76 -5.77 6.99 -8.69
C PHE A 76 -5.19 6.27 -7.47
N TYR A 77 -5.86 5.23 -6.99
CA TYR A 77 -5.40 4.52 -5.80
C TYR A 77 -4.13 3.71 -6.01
N GLU A 78 -3.97 3.08 -7.17
CA GLU A 78 -2.73 2.40 -7.53
C GLU A 78 -1.52 3.36 -7.44
N THR A 79 -1.71 4.60 -7.91
CA THR A 79 -0.68 5.65 -7.83
C THR A 79 -0.47 6.17 -6.40
N LEU A 80 -1.52 6.11 -5.56
CA LEU A 80 -1.53 6.67 -4.21
C LEU A 80 -0.98 5.69 -3.15
N ASN A 81 -1.04 4.38 -3.41
CA ASN A 81 -0.65 3.35 -2.43
C ASN A 81 0.80 3.50 -1.95
N ARG A 82 1.74 3.73 -2.89
CA ARG A 82 3.17 3.91 -2.57
C ARG A 82 3.41 5.14 -1.67
N PRO A 83 2.95 6.36 -2.00
CA PRO A 83 3.14 7.53 -1.13
C PRO A 83 2.40 7.46 0.22
N ILE A 84 1.23 6.81 0.30
CA ILE A 84 0.48 6.71 1.55
C ILE A 84 1.25 5.89 2.58
N ALA A 85 1.84 4.76 2.15
CA ALA A 85 2.58 3.87 3.04
C ALA A 85 3.71 4.60 3.77
N ASP A 86 4.36 5.55 3.09
CA ASP A 86 5.49 6.29 3.65
C ASP A 86 5.06 7.46 4.55
N ALA A 87 3.87 8.05 4.32
CA ALA A 87 3.56 9.41 4.80
C ALA A 87 2.65 9.49 6.04
N ALA A 88 2.40 8.38 6.75
CA ALA A 88 1.54 8.34 7.94
C ALA A 88 0.23 9.15 7.73
N VAL A 89 -0.48 8.89 6.63
CA VAL A 89 -1.64 9.68 6.21
C VAL A 89 -2.90 9.19 6.90
N THR A 90 -3.76 10.10 7.32
CA THR A 90 -5.15 9.82 7.70
C THR A 90 -6.05 9.97 6.48
N ILE A 91 -6.88 8.97 6.22
CA ILE A 91 -7.83 8.98 5.09
C ILE A 91 -9.25 9.12 5.63
N ASP A 92 -9.92 10.20 5.25
CA ASP A 92 -11.33 10.44 5.56
C ASP A 92 -12.18 10.34 4.29
N VAL A 93 -13.09 9.38 4.26
CA VAL A 93 -13.94 9.06 3.09
C VAL A 93 -15.39 9.39 3.41
N LYS A 94 -15.96 10.31 2.65
CA LYS A 94 -17.35 10.74 2.80
C LYS A 94 -18.18 10.33 1.59
N VAL A 95 -19.14 9.44 1.81
CA VAL A 95 -19.98 8.83 0.77
C VAL A 95 -21.26 9.64 0.56
N ALA A 96 -21.55 9.93 -0.72
CA ALA A 96 -22.67 10.71 -1.21
C ALA A 96 -22.94 12.00 -0.41
N PRO A 97 -21.95 12.90 -0.29
CA PRO A 97 -22.07 14.16 0.45
C PRO A 97 -23.19 15.06 -0.08
N LEU A 98 -23.56 14.92 -1.35
CA LEU A 98 -24.66 15.63 -2.00
C LEU A 98 -26.01 15.46 -1.30
N LEU A 99 -26.22 14.34 -0.60
CA LEU A 99 -27.47 14.03 0.10
C LEU A 99 -27.59 14.75 1.45
N ASN A 100 -26.51 15.32 1.97
CA ASN A 100 -26.53 16.13 3.21
C ASN A 100 -27.11 17.53 3.00
N LYS A 101 -27.26 17.96 1.74
CA LYS A 101 -27.75 19.31 1.41
C LYS A 101 -29.28 19.32 1.39
N PRO A 102 -29.92 20.40 1.86
CA PRO A 102 -31.37 20.53 1.75
C PRO A 102 -31.77 20.48 0.28
N ILE A 103 -32.66 19.54 -0.05
CA ILE A 103 -33.15 19.34 -1.41
C ILE A 103 -34.25 20.37 -1.66
N PRO A 104 -34.18 21.20 -2.70
CA PRO A 104 -35.28 22.07 -3.08
C PRO A 104 -36.54 21.26 -3.34
N ILE A 105 -37.71 21.78 -2.94
CA ILE A 105 -39.01 21.06 -3.00
C ILE A 105 -39.33 20.52 -4.40
N TYR A 106 -38.84 21.17 -5.44
CA TYR A 106 -39.07 20.81 -6.84
C TYR A 106 -38.09 19.76 -7.41
N LYS A 107 -37.11 19.29 -6.62
CA LYS A 107 -36.13 18.28 -7.06
C LYS A 107 -36.42 16.93 -6.43
N ASP A 108 -36.36 15.89 -7.25
CA ASP A 108 -36.44 14.51 -6.77
C ASP A 108 -35.26 14.18 -5.85
N THR A 109 -35.53 13.34 -4.85
CA THR A 109 -34.47 12.86 -3.97
C THR A 109 -33.53 11.92 -4.71
N LEU A 110 -32.22 12.06 -4.46
CA LEU A 110 -31.22 11.18 -5.06
C LEU A 110 -31.01 9.89 -4.25
N HIS A 111 -31.75 9.71 -3.15
CA HIS A 111 -31.67 8.53 -2.28
C HIS A 111 -31.81 7.19 -3.03
N PRO A 112 -32.78 7.00 -3.95
CA PRO A 112 -32.92 5.75 -4.69
C PRO A 112 -31.72 5.43 -5.59
N PHE A 113 -30.96 6.45 -5.99
CA PHE A 113 -29.77 6.30 -6.83
C PHE A 113 -28.53 5.88 -6.03
N ILE A 114 -28.52 6.01 -4.70
CA ILE A 114 -27.41 5.57 -3.85
C ILE A 114 -27.80 4.25 -3.18
N SER A 115 -27.99 3.23 -4.01
CA SER A 115 -28.25 1.87 -3.54
C SER A 115 -27.06 1.30 -2.78
N GLN A 116 -27.29 0.26 -1.98
CA GLN A 116 -26.22 -0.45 -1.28
C GLN A 116 -25.16 -1.02 -2.26
N GLU A 117 -25.57 -1.41 -3.47
CA GLU A 117 -24.67 -1.86 -4.53
C GLU A 117 -23.73 -0.74 -4.99
N ILE A 118 -24.25 0.48 -5.17
CA ILE A 118 -23.43 1.64 -5.53
C ILE A 118 -22.50 2.01 -4.39
N GLN A 119 -22.96 2.00 -3.14
CA GLN A 119 -22.09 2.22 -1.98
C GLN A 119 -20.93 1.21 -1.95
N ARG A 120 -21.22 -0.09 -2.17
CA ARG A 120 -20.17 -1.12 -2.27
C ARG A 120 -19.21 -0.84 -3.42
N SER A 121 -19.73 -0.51 -4.60
CA SER A 121 -18.90 -0.19 -5.77
C SER A 121 -18.02 1.04 -5.56
N LEU A 122 -18.49 2.06 -4.83
CA LEU A 122 -17.71 3.25 -4.50
C LEU A 122 -16.57 2.94 -3.52
N LEU A 123 -16.80 2.03 -2.57
CA LEU A 123 -15.84 1.69 -1.51
C LEU A 123 -14.92 0.52 -1.85
N ALA A 124 -15.30 -0.33 -2.81
CA ALA A 124 -14.53 -1.51 -3.21
C ALA A 124 -13.06 -1.19 -3.57
N PRO A 125 -12.74 -0.11 -4.31
CA PRO A 125 -11.35 0.22 -4.62
C PRO A 125 -10.51 0.53 -3.38
N PHE A 126 -11.08 1.15 -2.35
CA PHE A 126 -10.33 1.42 -1.11
C PHE A 126 -9.97 0.13 -0.40
N SER A 127 -10.94 -0.78 -0.27
CA SER A 127 -10.71 -2.10 0.31
C SER A 127 -9.90 -3.03 -0.60
N ALA A 128 -9.56 -2.65 -1.83
CA ALA A 128 -8.74 -3.46 -2.73
C ALA A 128 -7.31 -2.95 -2.81
N TYR A 129 -7.13 -1.63 -2.94
CA TYR A 129 -5.85 -1.00 -3.27
C TYR A 129 -5.21 -0.24 -2.10
N ILE A 130 -5.95 0.11 -1.05
CA ILE A 130 -5.42 0.86 0.08
C ILE A 130 -5.33 -0.07 1.28
N ARG A 131 -4.11 -0.28 1.77
CA ARG A 131 -3.78 -1.14 2.91
C ARG A 131 -2.88 -0.41 3.90
N VAL A 132 -2.77 -0.97 5.11
CA VAL A 132 -1.82 -0.52 6.14
C VAL A 132 -2.01 0.96 6.53
N VAL A 133 -3.23 1.50 6.41
CA VAL A 133 -3.51 2.90 6.79
C VAL A 133 -4.04 2.92 8.23
N PRO A 134 -3.32 3.52 9.19
CA PRO A 134 -3.67 3.42 10.60
C PRO A 134 -4.95 4.20 10.96
N ASP A 135 -5.12 5.42 10.43
CA ASP A 135 -6.30 6.24 10.66
C ASP A 135 -7.14 6.35 9.38
N VAL A 136 -8.14 5.49 9.28
CA VAL A 136 -9.14 5.50 8.22
C VAL A 136 -10.50 5.77 8.84
N ARG A 137 -11.28 6.64 8.19
CA ARG A 137 -12.66 6.97 8.54
C ARG A 137 -13.52 6.91 7.30
N VAL A 138 -14.68 6.27 7.44
CA VAL A 138 -15.69 6.18 6.37
C VAL A 138 -17.03 6.63 6.97
N HIS A 139 -17.63 7.68 6.40
CA HIS A 139 -18.89 8.25 6.87
C HIS A 139 -19.74 8.79 5.71
N GLY A 140 -20.89 9.40 6.04
CA GLY A 140 -21.88 9.88 5.07
C GLY A 140 -23.03 8.90 4.84
N HIS A 141 -23.58 8.87 3.63
CA HIS A 141 -24.72 8.01 3.28
C HIS A 141 -24.24 6.62 2.85
N VAL A 142 -23.77 5.87 3.84
CA VAL A 142 -23.27 4.50 3.69
C VAL A 142 -23.86 3.62 4.79
N SER A 143 -24.16 2.36 4.47
CA SER A 143 -24.52 1.36 5.49
C SER A 143 -23.40 1.27 6.54
N HIS A 144 -23.78 1.35 7.83
CA HIS A 144 -22.83 1.28 8.94
C HIS A 144 -21.95 0.02 8.88
N GLN A 145 -22.55 -1.13 8.55
CA GLN A 145 -21.82 -2.39 8.40
C GLN A 145 -20.79 -2.33 7.28
N LEU A 146 -21.14 -1.71 6.15
CA LEU A 146 -20.23 -1.57 5.02
C LEU A 146 -19.05 -0.66 5.39
N ALA A 147 -19.31 0.47 6.05
CA ALA A 147 -18.26 1.38 6.52
C ALA A 147 -17.29 0.67 7.48
N ILE A 148 -17.80 -0.10 8.45
CA ILE A 148 -16.96 -0.88 9.38
C ILE A 148 -16.11 -1.90 8.62
N THR A 149 -16.71 -2.67 7.71
CA THR A 149 -15.97 -3.68 6.93
C THR A 149 -14.88 -3.02 6.09
N THR A 150 -15.18 -1.93 5.39
CA THR A 150 -14.18 -1.19 4.59
C THR A 150 -13.03 -0.65 5.46
N VAL A 151 -13.32 -0.05 6.61
CA VAL A 151 -12.28 0.43 7.54
C VAL A 151 -11.44 -0.74 8.04
N LYS A 152 -12.06 -1.86 8.41
CA LYS A 152 -11.34 -3.05 8.86
C LYS A 152 -10.42 -3.57 7.76
N ASP A 153 -10.89 -3.62 6.52
CA ASP A 153 -10.12 -4.11 5.38
C ASP A 153 -8.97 -3.17 4.99
N MET A 154 -9.15 -1.85 5.08
CA MET A 154 -8.06 -0.88 4.83
C MET A 154 -7.00 -0.88 5.94
N ARG A 155 -7.39 -1.22 7.16
CA ARG A 155 -6.49 -1.38 8.31
C ARG A 155 -5.81 -2.74 8.39
N LYS A 156 -6.31 -3.74 7.65
CA LYS A 156 -5.64 -5.04 7.59
C LYS A 156 -4.25 -4.80 7.03
N ASP A 157 -3.28 -5.13 7.85
CA ASP A 157 -1.92 -5.27 7.39
C ASP A 157 -1.87 -6.52 6.51
N GLU A 158 -1.41 -6.41 5.26
CA GLU A 158 -1.27 -7.57 4.37
C GLU A 158 -0.41 -8.65 5.02
N TRP A 159 0.51 -8.26 5.91
CA TRP A 159 1.34 -9.14 6.72
C TRP A 159 0.56 -10.02 7.71
N THR A 160 -0.67 -9.64 8.09
CA THR A 160 -1.52 -10.49 8.95
C THR A 160 -2.08 -11.70 8.18
N TYR A 161 -2.24 -11.57 6.86
CA TYR A 161 -2.66 -12.70 6.02
C TYR A 161 -1.51 -13.70 5.84
N LEU A 162 -0.26 -13.23 5.81
CA LEU A 162 0.94 -14.07 5.73
C LEU A 162 1.17 -14.98 6.96
N ARG A 163 0.48 -14.73 8.08
CA ARG A 163 0.53 -15.62 9.27
C ARG A 163 -0.68 -16.55 9.40
N ALA A 164 -1.72 -16.37 8.59
CA ALA A 164 -3.00 -17.07 8.76
C ALA A 164 -3.31 -18.09 7.64
N VAL A 165 -2.41 -18.26 6.67
CA VAL A 165 -2.53 -19.31 5.64
C VAL A 165 -1.82 -20.58 6.12
N ASP A 166 -2.39 -21.20 7.14
CA ASP A 166 -2.33 -22.65 7.26
C ASP A 166 -3.34 -23.23 6.25
N ASP A 167 -2.93 -24.25 5.50
CA ASP A 167 -3.75 -25.13 4.65
C ASP A 167 -3.95 -24.81 3.15
N GLY A 168 -2.92 -24.33 2.42
CA GLY A 168 -2.67 -24.86 1.06
C GLY A 168 -2.71 -23.95 -0.19
N GLU A 169 -2.74 -22.62 -0.07
CA GLU A 169 -2.58 -21.71 -1.23
C GLU A 169 -1.19 -21.03 -1.25
N VAL A 170 -0.16 -21.78 -1.64
CA VAL A 170 1.25 -21.35 -1.58
C VAL A 170 1.73 -20.62 -2.86
N THR A 171 1.09 -20.83 -4.01
CA THR A 171 1.67 -20.44 -5.31
C THR A 171 1.60 -18.94 -5.64
N VAL A 172 0.60 -18.21 -5.15
CA VAL A 172 0.46 -16.75 -5.41
C VAL A 172 1.38 -15.92 -4.48
N MET A 173 1.78 -16.52 -3.35
CA MET A 173 2.63 -15.92 -2.32
C MET A 173 4.09 -15.80 -2.77
N GLU A 174 4.60 -16.78 -3.52
CA GLU A 174 6.00 -16.81 -3.98
C GLU A 174 6.32 -15.66 -4.93
N GLU A 175 5.45 -15.36 -5.90
CA GLU A 175 5.73 -14.35 -6.91
C GLU A 175 5.68 -12.92 -6.33
N SER A 176 4.75 -12.64 -5.42
CA SER A 176 4.65 -11.32 -4.78
C SER A 176 5.82 -11.06 -3.82
N LEU A 177 6.20 -12.07 -3.03
CA LEU A 177 7.37 -11.99 -2.15
C LEU A 177 8.64 -11.80 -2.98
N ARG A 178 8.77 -12.56 -4.07
CA ARG A 178 9.90 -12.44 -5.01
C ARG A 178 10.03 -11.03 -5.58
N VAL A 179 8.97 -10.48 -6.16
CA VAL A 179 8.97 -9.14 -6.76
C VAL A 179 9.37 -8.08 -5.74
N MET A 180 8.81 -8.16 -4.53
CA MET A 180 9.12 -7.19 -3.47
C MET A 180 10.56 -7.28 -3.00
N ILE A 181 11.13 -8.49 -2.88
CA ILE A 181 12.53 -8.60 -2.50
C ILE A 181 13.44 -8.16 -3.65
N GLU A 182 13.11 -8.47 -4.91
CA GLU A 182 13.86 -7.98 -6.07
C GLU A 182 13.86 -6.44 -6.14
N GLU A 183 12.71 -5.79 -5.92
CA GLU A 183 12.61 -4.32 -5.86
C GLU A 183 13.39 -3.72 -4.69
N THR A 184 13.33 -4.35 -3.52
CA THR A 184 14.07 -3.90 -2.32
C THR A 184 15.57 -4.00 -2.57
N VAL A 185 16.01 -5.11 -3.19
CA VAL A 185 17.42 -5.31 -3.51
C VAL A 185 17.90 -4.31 -4.55
N PHE A 186 17.13 -4.14 -5.62
CA PHE A 186 17.42 -3.17 -6.68
C PHE A 186 17.52 -1.75 -6.13
N THR A 187 16.57 -1.33 -5.31
CA THR A 187 16.55 0.01 -4.70
C THR A 187 17.77 0.24 -3.82
N ALA A 188 18.16 -0.73 -3.00
CA ALA A 188 19.35 -0.64 -2.17
C ALA A 188 20.66 -0.62 -2.99
N GLU A 189 20.73 -1.33 -4.12
CA GLU A 189 21.89 -1.28 -5.02
C GLU A 189 21.98 0.07 -5.77
N GLU A 190 20.87 0.61 -6.26
CA GLU A 190 20.82 1.94 -6.88
C GLU A 190 21.25 3.05 -5.90
N CYS A 191 20.76 2.99 -4.66
CA CYS A 191 21.16 3.91 -3.59
C CYS A 191 22.68 3.91 -3.29
N ARG A 192 23.43 2.90 -3.74
CA ARG A 192 24.89 2.82 -3.58
C ARG A 192 25.67 3.33 -4.78
N ARG A 193 25.01 3.58 -5.93
CA ARG A 193 25.70 4.07 -7.14
C ARG A 193 26.13 5.53 -6.99
N THR A 194 27.33 5.84 -7.48
CA THR A 194 27.83 7.22 -7.54
C THR A 194 26.93 8.05 -8.43
N GLY A 195 26.39 9.15 -7.90
CA GLY A 195 25.47 10.05 -8.61
C GLY A 195 23.98 9.76 -8.41
N TYR A 196 23.61 8.71 -7.67
CA TYR A 196 22.21 8.48 -7.29
C TYR A 196 21.71 9.57 -6.32
N TRP A 197 22.56 9.95 -5.36
CA TRP A 197 22.32 11.07 -4.47
C TRP A 197 22.93 12.36 -5.00
N HIS A 198 22.43 13.52 -4.54
CA HIS A 198 23.04 14.81 -4.82
C HIS A 198 24.55 14.83 -4.50
N GLU A 199 25.32 15.63 -5.23
CA GLU A 199 26.77 15.71 -5.07
C GLU A 199 27.14 16.06 -3.61
N GLY A 200 27.98 15.22 -3.00
CA GLY A 200 28.34 15.32 -1.58
C GLY A 200 27.46 14.50 -0.61
N CYS A 201 26.30 14.02 -1.04
CA CYS A 201 25.46 13.13 -0.24
C CYS A 201 25.89 11.67 -0.44
N ARG A 202 26.09 10.94 0.67
CA ARG A 202 26.26 9.49 0.68
C ARG A 202 25.25 8.90 1.64
N TRP A 203 24.47 7.95 1.18
CA TRP A 203 23.67 7.11 2.07
C TRP A 203 24.50 5.90 2.50
N THR A 204 24.54 5.65 3.80
CA THR A 204 25.08 4.43 4.38
C THR A 204 23.97 3.82 5.22
N PRO A 205 23.49 2.60 4.91
CA PRO A 205 22.45 1.96 5.72
C PRO A 205 22.93 1.80 7.16
N SER A 206 22.00 1.83 8.11
CA SER A 206 22.31 1.38 9.47
C SER A 206 22.72 -0.11 9.44
N ALA A 207 23.48 -0.54 10.45
CA ALA A 207 23.88 -1.94 10.58
C ALA A 207 22.66 -2.88 10.55
N LEU A 208 21.57 -2.49 11.22
CA LEU A 208 20.31 -3.22 11.23
C LEU A 208 19.70 -3.36 9.83
N LEU A 209 19.54 -2.23 9.10
CA LEU A 209 18.95 -2.26 7.75
C LEU A 209 19.82 -3.06 6.76
N PHE A 210 21.14 -3.02 6.97
CA PHE A 210 22.07 -3.84 6.20
C PHE A 210 21.94 -5.34 6.52
N ALA A 211 21.77 -5.71 7.78
CA ALA A 211 21.52 -7.10 8.20
C ALA A 211 20.21 -7.63 7.61
N THR A 212 19.12 -6.85 7.69
CA THR A 212 17.82 -7.18 7.09
C THR A 212 17.94 -7.36 5.58
N PHE A 213 18.67 -6.49 4.89
CA PHE A 213 18.92 -6.64 3.44
C PHE A 213 19.66 -7.95 3.11
N LEU A 214 20.66 -8.34 3.90
CA LEU A 214 21.39 -9.60 3.70
C LEU A 214 20.51 -10.83 3.93
N GLN A 215 19.61 -10.77 4.90
CA GLN A 215 18.62 -11.80 5.17
C GLN A 215 17.68 -11.98 3.97
N TRP A 216 17.11 -10.89 3.45
CA TRP A 216 16.25 -10.90 2.27
C TRP A 216 16.95 -11.41 1.01
N ARG A 217 18.20 -10.98 0.78
CA ARG A 217 19.02 -11.48 -0.33
C ARG A 217 19.30 -12.98 -0.21
N THR A 218 19.42 -13.49 1.01
CA THR A 218 19.57 -14.92 1.25
C THR A 218 18.30 -15.69 0.90
N LEU A 219 17.15 -15.19 1.34
CA LEU A 219 15.85 -15.78 0.99
C LEU A 219 15.67 -15.82 -0.54
N LEU A 220 16.01 -14.75 -1.26
CA LEU A 220 15.97 -14.77 -2.73
C LEU A 220 16.87 -15.81 -3.38
N VAL A 221 18.11 -15.96 -2.90
CA VAL A 221 19.02 -17.00 -3.40
C VAL A 221 18.44 -18.40 -3.16
N MET A 222 17.68 -18.57 -2.07
CA MET A 222 17.00 -19.84 -1.77
C MET A 222 15.76 -20.07 -2.67
N PHE A 223 15.05 -19.01 -3.09
CA PHE A 223 13.81 -19.14 -3.87
C PHE A 223 14.00 -19.13 -5.40
N ILE A 224 14.90 -18.29 -5.93
CA ILE A 224 14.90 -17.99 -7.38
C ILE A 224 15.71 -19.00 -8.21
N ASP A 225 16.88 -19.42 -7.74
CA ASP A 225 17.85 -20.08 -8.64
C ASP A 225 17.65 -21.60 -8.77
N GLY A 226 16.79 -22.22 -7.95
CA GLY A 226 16.63 -23.69 -7.88
C GLY A 226 17.92 -24.47 -7.53
N ASN A 227 19.04 -23.76 -7.42
CA ASN A 227 20.38 -24.23 -7.09
C ASN A 227 20.81 -23.47 -5.84
N ILE A 228 20.22 -23.89 -4.73
CA ILE A 228 20.41 -23.26 -3.44
C ILE A 228 21.84 -23.59 -2.96
N ASP A 229 22.77 -22.65 -3.13
CA ASP A 229 24.09 -22.76 -2.51
C ASP A 229 23.98 -22.41 -1.02
N ALA A 230 23.75 -23.45 -0.20
CA ALA A 230 23.73 -23.36 1.26
C ALA A 230 24.94 -22.60 1.82
N THR A 231 26.11 -22.76 1.20
CA THR A 231 27.36 -22.13 1.64
C THR A 231 27.34 -20.63 1.40
N ARG A 232 26.74 -20.19 0.30
CA ARG A 232 26.53 -18.77 0.02
C ARG A 232 25.48 -18.16 0.95
N ALA A 233 24.37 -18.86 1.18
CA ALA A 233 23.31 -18.45 2.10
C ALA A 233 23.83 -18.28 3.55
N LEU A 234 24.57 -19.28 4.05
CA LEU A 234 25.17 -19.21 5.39
C LEU A 234 26.16 -18.05 5.53
N ARG A 235 26.99 -17.79 4.51
CA ARG A 235 27.91 -16.63 4.53
C ARG A 235 27.18 -15.29 4.66
N LEU A 236 26.03 -15.15 4.00
CA LEU A 236 25.21 -13.94 4.09
C LEU A 236 24.57 -13.79 5.49
N PHE A 237 24.09 -14.89 6.09
CA PHE A 237 23.57 -14.88 7.47
C PHE A 237 24.67 -14.62 8.52
N ASP A 238 25.84 -15.25 8.39
CA ASP A 238 26.97 -15.00 9.27
C ASP A 238 27.38 -13.52 9.21
N THR A 239 27.34 -12.92 8.02
CA THR A 239 27.58 -11.49 7.84
C THR A 239 26.48 -10.65 8.51
N ALA A 240 25.20 -11.01 8.34
CA ALA A 240 24.07 -10.30 8.95
C ALA A 240 24.13 -10.32 10.50
N ILE A 241 24.48 -11.46 11.10
CA ILE A 241 24.61 -11.64 12.55
C ILE A 241 25.70 -10.71 13.12
N VAL A 242 26.82 -10.51 12.40
CA VAL A 242 27.86 -9.57 12.83
C VAL A 242 27.31 -8.13 12.92
N PHE A 243 26.36 -7.77 12.06
CA PHE A 243 25.73 -6.45 12.06
C PHE A 243 24.55 -6.33 13.04
N SER A 244 23.96 -7.44 13.48
CA SER A 244 22.80 -7.50 14.37
C SER A 244 22.90 -8.70 15.34
N PRO A 245 23.82 -8.66 16.32
CA PRO A 245 24.12 -9.81 17.17
C PRO A 245 23.00 -10.15 18.17
N ASP A 246 22.12 -9.20 18.48
CA ASP A 246 21.07 -9.36 19.49
C ASP A 246 19.76 -9.95 18.92
N GLU A 247 19.67 -10.15 17.59
CA GLU A 247 18.47 -10.67 16.93
C GLU A 247 18.43 -12.21 16.89
N ASN A 248 17.67 -12.78 17.83
CA ASN A 248 17.42 -14.22 17.93
C ASN A 248 16.90 -14.85 16.62
N ASP A 249 16.17 -14.09 15.81
CA ASP A 249 15.58 -14.59 14.56
C ASP A 249 16.64 -14.85 13.46
N MET A 250 17.78 -14.17 13.50
CA MET A 250 18.90 -14.42 12.57
C MET A 250 19.58 -15.76 12.87
N GLU A 251 19.75 -16.11 14.16
CA GLU A 251 20.30 -17.41 14.56
C GLU A 251 19.36 -18.56 14.21
N LYS A 252 18.04 -18.38 14.39
CA LYS A 252 17.03 -19.35 13.96
C LYS A 252 17.07 -19.57 12.44
N GLY A 253 17.13 -18.49 11.65
CA GLY A 253 17.23 -18.55 10.19
C GLY A 253 18.49 -19.30 9.75
N ARG A 254 19.64 -18.99 10.36
CA ARG A 254 20.89 -19.71 10.14
C ARG A 254 20.78 -21.20 10.48
N ALA A 255 20.21 -21.54 11.63
CA ALA A 255 20.02 -22.92 12.07
C ALA A 255 19.12 -23.71 11.12
N ALA A 256 18.09 -23.07 10.57
CA ALA A 256 17.23 -23.67 9.54
C ALA A 256 17.99 -23.99 8.26
N ILE A 257 18.86 -23.08 7.78
CA ILE A 257 19.69 -23.31 6.59
C ILE A 257 20.67 -24.46 6.83
N VAL A 258 21.29 -24.55 8.02
CA VAL A 258 22.17 -25.67 8.39
C VAL A 258 21.40 -26.99 8.36
N LYS A 259 20.24 -27.03 9.03
CA LYS A 259 19.37 -28.22 9.05
C LYS A 259 18.96 -28.64 7.63
N TRP A 260 18.66 -27.68 6.77
CA TRP A 260 18.32 -27.93 5.37
C TRP A 260 19.50 -28.51 4.60
N ARG A 261 20.68 -27.89 4.66
CA ARG A 261 21.93 -28.40 4.04
C ARG A 261 22.22 -29.84 4.46
N ASP A 262 22.14 -30.10 5.76
CA ASP A 262 22.49 -31.40 6.34
C ASP A 262 21.45 -32.49 6.03
N SER A 263 20.22 -32.10 5.66
CA SER A 263 19.17 -33.03 5.24
C SER A 263 19.44 -33.72 3.90
N GLY A 264 20.40 -33.23 3.10
CA GLY A 264 20.79 -33.81 1.81
C GLY A 264 19.67 -33.82 0.76
N LYS A 265 18.54 -33.16 1.03
CA LYS A 265 17.44 -33.00 0.07
C LYS A 265 17.89 -32.00 -1.00
N ASN A 266 18.37 -32.51 -2.13
CA ASN A 266 18.42 -31.72 -3.36
C ASN A 266 16.98 -31.31 -3.68
N TYR A 267 16.74 -30.00 -3.72
CA TYR A 267 15.45 -29.45 -4.10
C TYR A 267 15.25 -29.76 -5.58
N ASP A 268 14.49 -30.82 -5.91
CA ASP A 268 14.04 -31.01 -7.27
C ASP A 268 12.97 -29.94 -7.51
N ALA A 269 13.34 -28.86 -8.21
CA ALA A 269 12.49 -27.70 -8.45
C ALA A 269 11.14 -28.08 -9.11
N ASN A 270 11.00 -29.31 -9.61
CA ASN A 270 9.78 -29.83 -10.23
C ASN A 270 8.94 -30.75 -9.33
N SER A 271 9.42 -31.12 -8.13
CA SER A 271 8.75 -32.08 -7.24
C SER A 271 8.23 -31.42 -5.96
N ALA A 272 7.13 -30.67 -6.12
CA ALA A 272 6.15 -30.25 -5.11
C ALA A 272 6.58 -29.28 -3.98
N ALA A 273 5.59 -28.46 -3.63
CA ALA A 273 5.56 -27.46 -2.56
C ALA A 273 6.11 -27.93 -1.20
N PRO A 274 6.74 -27.05 -0.41
CA PRO A 274 7.32 -27.43 0.86
C PRO A 274 6.32 -27.29 2.02
N HIS A 275 6.10 -28.40 2.73
CA HIS A 275 5.86 -28.34 4.17
C HIS A 275 7.16 -27.92 4.87
N ALA A 276 7.37 -26.64 5.18
CA ALA A 276 8.33 -26.22 6.20
C ALA A 276 8.17 -24.74 6.64
N MET A 277 8.34 -24.53 7.95
CA MET A 277 8.58 -23.29 8.70
C MET A 277 7.37 -22.59 9.32
N GLU A 278 6.83 -23.19 10.38
CA GLU A 278 6.37 -22.39 11.54
C GLU A 278 7.62 -21.83 12.27
N ILE A 279 7.75 -20.50 12.30
CA ILE A 279 8.73 -19.72 13.07
C ILE A 279 8.01 -19.01 14.20
#